data_AF-A0A6A7L3T8-F1
#
_entry.id   AF-A0A6A7L3T8-F1
#
_cell.length_a   1.000
_cell.length_b   1.000
_cell.length_c   1.000
_cell.angle_alpha   90.00
_cell.angle_beta   90.00
_cell.angle_gamma   90.00
#
_symmetry.space_group_name_H-M   'P 1'
#
loop_
_entity.id
_entity.type
_entity.pdbx_description
1 polymer ?
#
loop_
_entity_poly.entity_id
_entity_poly.type
_entity_poly.pdbx_seq_one_letter_code
_entity_poly.pdbx_strand_id
1 'polypeptide(L)'
;MSKKDEALRAFYEEMSESILQADDAELEEEYREGGMSMDADADRMRQLLANTFKTFQQRALVAARKKHEERTATISAQQFQLPASPEERRALLDAVIAQHQQAGRMLIAQHREFKELTDEDVESWLQQFGALGLLDKKPGSEK
;
A
#
# COMPACT_ATOMS: atom_id res chain seq x y z
N MET A 1 28.41 -4.68 6.76
CA MET A 1 27.26 -5.48 7.21
C MET A 1 26.99 -5.14 8.67
N SER A 2 25.74 -5.15 9.12
CA SER A 2 25.41 -4.86 10.51
C SER A 2 25.83 -6.04 11.41
N LYS A 3 26.21 -5.81 12.67
CA LYS A 3 26.48 -6.89 13.65
C LYS A 3 25.33 -7.89 13.77
N LYS A 4 24.08 -7.46 13.51
CA LYS A 4 22.91 -8.33 13.47
C LYS A 4 22.92 -9.28 12.26
N ASP A 5 23.46 -8.84 11.13
CA ASP A 5 23.50 -9.63 9.90
C ASP A 5 24.56 -10.73 10.02
N GLU A 6 25.70 -10.45 10.68
CA GLU A 6 26.74 -11.44 10.99
C GLU A 6 26.27 -12.49 11.99
N ALA A 7 25.60 -12.08 13.07
CA ALA A 7 25.06 -13.01 14.06
C ALA A 7 23.99 -13.93 13.46
N LEU A 8 23.13 -13.39 12.59
CA LEU A 8 22.12 -14.18 11.90
C LEU A 8 22.74 -15.19 10.93
N ARG A 9 23.80 -14.80 10.22
CA ARG A 9 24.52 -15.69 9.31
C ARG A 9 25.19 -16.84 10.05
N ALA A 10 25.88 -16.56 11.16
CA ALA A 10 26.53 -17.58 11.97
C ALA A 10 25.52 -18.60 12.51
N PHE A 11 24.35 -18.13 12.95
CA PHE A 11 23.24 -18.99 13.38
C PHE A 11 22.71 -19.89 12.26
N TYR A 12 22.56 -19.36 11.04
CA TYR A 12 22.15 -20.17 9.88
C TYR A 12 23.20 -21.22 9.49
N GLU A 13 24.49 -20.89 9.57
CA GLU A 13 25.59 -21.84 9.30
C GLU A 13 25.57 -22.98 10.32
N GLU A 14 25.46 -22.67 11.61
CA GLU A 14 25.40 -23.66 12.71
C GLU A 14 24.17 -24.56 12.60
N MET A 15 22.99 -23.99 12.34
CA MET A 15 21.77 -24.78 12.09
C MET A 15 21.90 -25.66 10.85
N SER A 16 22.50 -25.14 9.77
CA SER A 16 22.67 -25.91 8.54
C SER A 16 23.63 -27.09 8.73
N GLU A 17 24.72 -26.91 9.48
CA GLU A 17 25.63 -28.01 9.81
C GLU A 17 24.95 -29.06 10.70
N SER A 18 24.19 -28.63 11.71
CA SER A 18 23.45 -29.54 12.58
C SER A 18 22.37 -30.35 11.84
N ILE A 19 21.61 -29.72 10.95
CA ILE A 19 20.56 -30.40 10.15
C ILE A 19 21.19 -31.37 9.13
N LEU A 20 22.35 -31.03 8.56
CA LEU A 20 23.05 -31.89 7.60
C LEU A 20 23.76 -33.08 8.26
N GLN A 21 24.04 -33.00 9.56
CA GLN A 21 24.73 -34.05 10.32
C GLN A 21 23.79 -34.96 11.10
N ALA A 22 22.51 -34.61 11.25
CA ALA A 22 21.53 -35.45 11.90
C ALA A 22 21.24 -36.70 11.05
N ASP A 23 21.38 -37.88 11.66
CA ASP A 23 20.99 -39.14 11.02
C ASP A 23 19.46 -39.30 11.09
N ASP A 24 18.84 -39.76 10.01
CA ASP A 24 17.38 -39.94 9.92
C ASP A 24 16.88 -40.89 11.03
N ALA A 25 17.70 -41.89 11.38
CA ALA A 25 17.41 -42.86 12.44
C ALA A 25 17.43 -42.24 13.85
N GLU A 26 18.37 -41.33 14.13
CA GLU A 26 18.47 -40.62 15.41
C GLU A 26 17.28 -39.66 15.58
N LEU A 27 16.90 -38.95 14.50
CA LEU A 27 15.71 -38.10 14.50
C LEU A 27 14.43 -38.90 14.76
N GLU A 28 14.22 -40.01 14.05
CA GLU A 28 13.04 -40.85 14.27
C GLU A 28 12.95 -41.37 15.71
N GLU A 29 14.09 -41.69 16.33
CA GLU A 29 14.18 -42.10 17.73
C GLU A 29 13.79 -40.95 18.68
N GLU A 30 14.33 -39.74 18.47
CA GLU A 30 13.98 -38.55 19.26
C GLU A 30 12.48 -38.20 19.18
N TYR A 31 11.90 -38.22 17.98
CA TYR A 31 10.46 -37.97 17.80
C TYR A 31 9.61 -39.04 18.51
N ARG A 32 10.05 -40.31 18.45
CA ARG A 32 9.37 -41.43 19.09
C ARG A 32 9.44 -41.34 20.63
N GLU A 33 10.61 -41.04 21.18
CA GLU A 33 10.82 -40.83 22.63
C GLU A 33 10.05 -39.62 23.16
N GLY A 34 9.97 -38.54 22.37
CA GLY A 34 9.20 -37.35 22.68
C GLY A 34 7.68 -37.50 22.53
N GLY A 35 7.20 -38.62 22.01
CA GLY A 35 5.77 -38.84 21.69
C GLY A 35 5.24 -37.87 20.62
N MET A 36 6.12 -37.34 19.77
CA MET A 36 5.80 -36.37 18.72
C MET A 36 5.75 -37.05 17.35
N SER A 37 4.92 -36.55 16.45
CA SER A 37 4.87 -37.02 15.06
C SER A 37 5.79 -36.17 14.20
N MET A 38 6.80 -36.82 13.60
CA MET A 38 7.71 -36.18 12.65
C MET A 38 6.95 -35.60 11.45
N ASP A 39 5.96 -36.32 10.93
CA ASP A 39 5.12 -35.85 9.82
C ASP A 39 4.34 -34.57 10.18
N ALA A 40 3.75 -34.53 11.39
CA ALA A 40 3.00 -33.38 11.84
C ALA A 40 3.88 -32.15 12.03
N ASP A 41 5.11 -32.32 12.53
CA ASP A 41 6.05 -31.21 12.67
C ASP A 41 6.59 -30.74 11.31
N ALA A 42 6.86 -31.66 10.39
CA ALA A 42 7.24 -31.32 9.01
C ALA A 42 6.13 -30.53 8.29
N ASP A 43 4.86 -30.90 8.46
CA ASP A 43 3.72 -30.15 7.93
C ASP A 43 3.62 -28.76 8.53
N ARG A 44 3.82 -28.64 9.85
CA ARG A 44 3.85 -27.36 10.54
C ARG A 44 4.96 -26.45 10.00
N MET A 45 6.16 -26.99 9.77
CA MET A 45 7.29 -26.23 9.21
C MET A 45 7.01 -25.78 7.78
N ARG A 46 6.45 -26.65 6.93
CA ARG A 46 6.02 -26.29 5.57
C ARG A 46 5.03 -25.13 5.59
N GLN A 47 4.02 -25.19 6.46
CA GLN A 47 3.02 -24.13 6.59
C GLN A 47 3.63 -22.80 7.07
N LEU A 48 4.54 -22.85 8.05
CA LEU A 48 5.22 -21.67 8.57
C LEU A 48 6.04 -20.99 7.47
N LEU A 49 6.83 -21.76 6.73
CA LEU A 49 7.64 -21.25 5.61
C LEU A 49 6.75 -20.66 4.51
N ALA A 50 5.69 -21.35 4.12
CA ALA A 50 4.76 -20.87 3.09
C ALA A 50 4.09 -19.55 3.49
N ASN A 51 3.63 -19.44 4.74
CA ASN A 51 3.03 -18.23 5.27
C ASN A 51 4.04 -17.08 5.32
N THR A 52 5.25 -17.34 5.81
CA THR A 52 6.31 -16.33 5.91
C THR A 52 6.70 -15.80 4.52
N PHE A 53 6.85 -16.71 3.55
CA PHE A 53 7.14 -16.35 2.17
C PHE A 53 6.01 -15.51 1.54
N LYS A 54 4.75 -15.91 1.74
CA LYS A 54 3.58 -15.15 1.29
C LYS A 54 3.56 -13.74 1.88
N THR A 55 3.78 -13.60 3.18
CA THR A 55 3.85 -12.30 3.85
C THR A 55 4.98 -11.44 3.29
N PHE A 56 6.15 -12.03 3.04
CA PHE A 56 7.28 -11.31 2.46
C PHE A 56 6.97 -10.80 1.05
N GLN A 57 6.41 -11.65 0.18
CA GLN A 57 5.98 -11.25 -1.16
C GLN A 57 4.96 -10.12 -1.13
N GLN A 58 4.01 -10.18 -0.19
CA GLN A 58 2.96 -9.17 -0.06
C GLN A 58 3.41 -7.90 0.65
N ARG A 59 4.59 -7.88 1.27
CA ARG A 59 5.07 -6.73 2.06
C ARG A 59 5.14 -5.44 1.24
N ALA A 60 5.64 -5.52 0.01
CA ALA A 60 5.72 -4.37 -0.88
C ALA A 60 4.33 -3.84 -1.24
N LEU A 61 3.37 -4.73 -1.50
CA LEU A 61 1.98 -4.37 -1.81
C LEU A 61 1.30 -3.72 -0.60
N VAL A 62 1.47 -4.28 0.60
CA VAL A 62 0.92 -3.73 1.84
C VAL A 62 1.50 -2.34 2.13
N ALA A 63 2.82 -2.16 1.97
CA ALA A 63 3.46 -0.87 2.14
C ALA A 63 2.97 0.17 1.12
N ALA A 64 2.78 -0.24 -0.13
CA ALA A 64 2.24 0.63 -1.18
C ALA A 64 0.79 1.06 -0.89
N ARG A 65 -0.06 0.12 -0.45
CA ARG A 65 -1.45 0.41 -0.05
C ARG A 65 -1.51 1.37 1.12
N LYS A 66 -0.75 1.11 2.18
CA LYS A 66 -0.66 2.01 3.35
C LYS A 66 -0.24 3.43 2.95
N LYS A 67 0.78 3.56 2.10
CA LYS A 67 1.24 4.87 1.61
C LYS A 67 0.20 5.56 0.74
N HIS A 68 -0.58 4.81 -0.03
CA HIS A 68 -1.68 5.35 -0.82
C HIS A 68 -2.80 5.86 0.10
N GLU A 69 -3.21 5.07 1.10
CA GLU A 69 -4.20 5.45 2.11
C GLU A 69 -3.79 6.69 2.91
N GLU A 70 -2.52 6.78 3.32
CA GLU A 70 -1.99 7.97 4.00
C GLU A 70 -2.05 9.22 3.11
N ARG A 71 -1.76 9.07 1.82
CA ARG A 71 -1.85 10.16 0.84
C ARG A 71 -3.29 10.59 0.60
N THR A 72 -4.21 9.65 0.41
CA THR A 72 -5.63 9.98 0.20
C THR A 72 -6.24 10.60 1.46
N ALA A 73 -5.86 10.15 2.65
CA ALA A 73 -6.27 10.76 3.91
C ALA A 73 -5.72 12.19 4.09
N THR A 74 -4.48 12.45 3.64
CA THR A 74 -3.91 13.80 3.68
C THR A 74 -4.64 14.73 2.72
N ILE A 75 -5.02 14.24 1.54
CA ILE A 75 -5.80 14.98 0.55
C ILE A 75 -7.21 15.27 1.08
N SER A 76 -7.90 14.29 1.67
CA SER A 76 -9.23 14.50 2.23
C SER A 76 -9.22 15.42 3.46
N ALA A 77 -8.13 15.44 4.23
CA ALA A 77 -7.95 16.35 5.36
C ALA A 77 -7.65 17.80 4.92
N GLN A 78 -7.18 18.03 3.69
CA GLN A 78 -7.08 19.38 3.15
C GLN A 78 -8.49 19.89 2.83
N GLN A 79 -9.03 20.75 3.71
CA GLN A 79 -10.29 21.44 3.45
C GLN A 79 -10.10 22.44 2.32
N PHE A 80 -10.56 22.07 1.14
CA PHE A 80 -10.81 23.01 0.05
C PHE A 80 -12.22 23.57 0.24
N GLN A 81 -12.35 24.89 0.20
CA GLN A 81 -13.66 25.52 0.15
C GLN A 81 -14.23 25.35 -1.26
N LEU A 82 -14.90 24.22 -1.48
CA LEU A 82 -15.68 24.02 -2.69
C LEU A 82 -17.02 24.75 -2.57
N PRO A 83 -17.56 25.30 -3.67
CA PRO A 83 -18.89 25.88 -3.68
C PRO A 83 -19.93 24.88 -3.16
N ALA A 84 -20.96 25.36 -2.47
CA ALA A 84 -22.00 24.49 -1.90
C ALA A 84 -22.97 23.96 -2.98
N SER A 85 -23.11 24.65 -4.11
CA SER A 85 -24.03 24.24 -5.18
C SER A 85 -23.33 23.38 -6.25
N PRO A 86 -24.01 22.35 -6.79
CA PRO A 86 -23.48 21.54 -7.89
C PRO A 86 -23.17 22.34 -9.16
N GLU A 87 -23.98 23.36 -9.48
CA GLU A 87 -23.78 24.21 -10.65
C GLU A 87 -22.48 25.04 -10.56
N GLU A 88 -22.21 25.64 -9.39
CA GLU A 88 -20.98 26.40 -9.16
C GLU A 88 -19.74 25.50 -9.17
N ARG A 89 -19.86 24.24 -8.69
CA ARG A 89 -18.77 23.26 -8.77
C ARG A 89 -18.45 22.89 -10.22
N ARG A 90 -19.46 22.69 -11.06
CA ARG A 90 -19.24 22.45 -12.51
C ARG A 90 -18.58 23.66 -13.18
N ALA A 91 -19.03 24.88 -12.88
CA ALA A 91 -18.42 26.09 -13.41
C ALA A 91 -16.95 26.25 -12.95
N LEU A 92 -16.64 25.92 -11.70
CA LEU A 92 -15.27 25.91 -11.18
C LEU A 92 -14.42 24.84 -11.88
N LEU A 93 -14.96 23.65 -12.09
CA LEU A 93 -14.27 22.57 -12.81
C LEU A 93 -13.93 23.00 -14.24
N ASP A 94 -14.89 23.59 -14.96
CA ASP A 94 -14.70 24.14 -16.29
C ASP A 94 -13.61 25.22 -16.32
N ALA A 95 -13.59 26.13 -15.34
CA ALA A 95 -12.58 27.17 -15.22
C ALA A 95 -11.16 26.58 -15.00
N VAL A 96 -11.04 25.58 -14.13
CA VAL A 96 -9.76 24.89 -13.86
C VAL A 96 -9.24 24.18 -15.09
N ILE A 97 -10.13 23.53 -15.86
CA ILE A 97 -9.77 22.85 -17.11
C ILE A 97 -9.33 23.86 -18.17
N ALA A 98 -10.05 24.98 -18.29
CA ALA A 98 -9.70 26.05 -19.22
C ALA A 98 -8.32 26.64 -18.91
N GLN A 99 -8.01 26.85 -17.61
CA GLN A 99 -6.74 27.37 -17.12
C GLN A 99 -5.60 26.33 -17.20
N HIS A 100 -5.90 25.05 -16.97
CA HIS A 100 -4.94 23.95 -16.94
C HIS A 100 -5.31 22.86 -17.96
N GLN A 101 -5.04 23.14 -19.23
CA GLN A 101 -5.33 22.23 -20.37
C GLN A 101 -4.78 20.81 -20.19
N GLN A 102 -3.68 20.63 -19.47
CA GLN A 102 -3.13 19.30 -19.14
C GLN A 102 -4.02 18.52 -18.17
N ALA A 103 -4.58 19.20 -17.15
CA ALA A 103 -5.51 18.63 -16.20
C ALA A 103 -6.81 18.20 -16.90
N GLY A 104 -7.30 19.02 -17.84
CA GLY A 104 -8.44 18.67 -18.70
C GLY A 104 -8.23 17.40 -19.51
N ARG A 105 -7.05 17.23 -20.13
CA ARG A 105 -6.72 16.01 -20.89
C ARG A 105 -6.69 14.75 -20.03
N MET A 106 -6.20 14.86 -18.79
CA MET A 106 -6.16 13.75 -17.84
C MET A 106 -7.58 13.28 -17.45
N LEU A 107 -8.49 14.24 -17.30
CA LEU A 107 -9.88 13.99 -16.94
C LEU A 107 -10.67 13.36 -18.11
N ILE A 108 -10.49 13.86 -19.35
CA ILE A 108 -11.09 13.29 -20.59
C ILE A 108 -10.56 11.88 -20.87
N ALA A 109 -9.29 11.61 -20.54
CA ALA A 109 -8.71 10.28 -20.72
C ALA A 109 -9.35 9.23 -19.78
N GLN A 110 -9.82 9.65 -18.60
CA GLN A 110 -10.47 8.76 -17.63
C GLN A 110 -12.00 8.72 -17.79
N HIS A 111 -12.61 9.82 -18.25
CA HIS A 111 -14.06 9.92 -18.49
C HIS A 111 -14.31 10.37 -19.93
N ARG A 112 -14.89 9.47 -20.75
CA ARG A 112 -15.07 9.64 -22.20
C ARG A 112 -15.81 10.92 -22.57
N GLU A 113 -16.72 11.41 -21.73
CA GLU A 113 -17.41 12.69 -21.93
C GLU A 113 -17.63 13.41 -20.58
N PHE A 114 -17.15 14.66 -20.50
CA PHE A 114 -17.30 15.54 -19.33
C PHE A 114 -18.74 15.75 -18.86
N LYS A 115 -19.71 15.60 -19.78
CA LYS A 115 -21.14 15.81 -19.50
C LYS A 115 -21.78 14.67 -18.70
N GLU A 116 -21.13 13.53 -18.59
CA GLU A 116 -21.66 12.36 -17.87
C GLU A 116 -21.21 12.29 -16.40
N LEU A 117 -20.42 13.27 -15.92
CA LEU A 117 -19.96 13.29 -14.52
C LEU A 117 -21.11 13.59 -13.57
N THR A 118 -21.26 12.73 -12.56
CA THR A 118 -22.18 12.97 -11.45
C THR A 118 -21.67 14.13 -10.59
N ASP A 119 -22.56 14.74 -9.80
CA ASP A 119 -22.17 15.83 -8.90
C ASP A 119 -21.10 15.39 -7.88
N GLU A 120 -21.12 14.10 -7.51
CA GLU A 120 -20.14 13.46 -6.63
C GLU A 120 -18.76 13.29 -7.32
N ASP A 121 -18.75 12.89 -8.59
CA ASP A 121 -17.52 12.82 -9.38
C ASP A 121 -16.89 14.20 -9.55
N VAL A 122 -17.71 15.23 -9.83
CA VAL A 122 -17.25 16.62 -9.97
C VAL A 122 -16.59 17.10 -8.67
N GLU A 123 -17.20 16.80 -7.51
CA GLU A 123 -16.62 17.15 -6.21
C GLU A 123 -15.29 16.44 -5.97
N SER A 124 -15.22 15.13 -6.24
CA SER A 124 -14.00 14.34 -6.11
C SER A 124 -12.86 14.87 -6.99
N TRP A 125 -13.15 15.24 -8.24
CA TRP A 125 -12.17 15.83 -9.16
C TRP A 125 -11.66 17.19 -8.68
N LEU A 126 -12.54 18.04 -8.17
CA LEU A 126 -12.14 19.32 -7.59
C LEU A 126 -11.24 19.14 -6.37
N GLN A 127 -11.53 18.17 -5.49
CA GLN A 127 -10.65 17.87 -4.36
C GLN A 127 -9.27 17.40 -4.82
N GLN A 128 -9.20 16.56 -5.86
CA GLN A 128 -7.93 16.11 -6.45
C GLN A 128 -7.15 17.27 -7.07
N PHE A 129 -7.81 18.18 -7.80
CA PHE A 129 -7.18 19.37 -8.35
C PHE A 129 -6.72 20.35 -7.27
N GLY A 130 -7.49 20.48 -6.18
CA GLY A 130 -7.06 21.20 -4.99
C GLY A 130 -5.76 20.64 -4.41
N ALA A 131 -5.68 19.32 -4.24
CA ALA A 131 -4.49 18.65 -3.73
C ALA A 131 -3.25 18.81 -4.63
N LEU A 132 -3.48 18.95 -5.94
CA LEU A 132 -2.42 19.25 -6.92
C LEU A 132 -2.03 20.73 -6.94
N GLY A 133 -2.67 21.58 -6.12
CA GLY A 133 -2.42 23.02 -6.06
C GLY A 133 -2.97 23.80 -7.26
N LEU A 134 -3.91 23.20 -8.00
CA LEU A 134 -4.54 23.80 -9.18
C LEU A 134 -5.77 24.64 -8.83
N LEU A 135 -6.27 24.51 -7.60
CA LEU A 135 -7.23 25.44 -7.04
C LEU A 135 -6.46 26.47 -6.22
N ASP A 136 -6.59 27.75 -6.59
CA ASP A 136 -6.06 28.84 -5.78
C ASP A 136 -6.62 28.74 -4.35
N LYS A 137 -5.76 28.55 -3.35
CA LYS A 137 -6.07 28.99 -1.99
C LYS A 137 -6.27 30.49 -2.11
N LYS A 138 -7.51 30.96 -1.94
CA LYS A 138 -7.80 32.37 -2.17
C LYS A 138 -6.79 33.27 -1.42
N PRO A 139 -6.25 34.32 -2.05
CA PRO A 139 -5.50 35.36 -1.35
C PRO A 139 -6.44 36.02 -0.35
N GLY A 140 -6.17 35.78 0.94
CA GLY A 140 -7.06 36.20 2.03
C GLY A 140 -6.44 36.05 3.42
N SER A 141 -5.10 36.03 3.52
CA SER A 141 -4.38 36.26 4.77
C SER A 141 -3.40 37.41 4.59
N GLU A 142 -3.92 38.59 4.23
CA GLU A 142 -3.40 39.82 4.81
C GLU A 142 -4.13 40.05 6.12
N LYS A 143 -3.43 39.77 7.22
CA LYS A 143 -3.23 40.68 8.35
C LYS A 143 -2.10 40.14 9.22
#